data_AF-A0A7S2UJG8-F1
#
_entry.id   AF-A0A7S2UJG8-F1
#
_cell.length_a   1.000
_cell.length_b   1.000
_cell.length_c   1.000
_cell.angle_alpha   90.00
_cell.angle_beta   90.00
_cell.angle_gamma   90.00
#
_symmetry.space_group_name_H-M   'P 1'
#
loop_
_entity.id
_entity.type
_entity.pdbx_description
1 polymer ?
#
loop_
_entity_poly.entity_id
_entity_poly.type
_entity_poly.pdbx_seq_one_letter_code
_entity_poly.pdbx_strand_id
1 'polypeptide(L)'
;LQRQLLQVVSSNLNPFQNPTLQFKTEMNRTSPAHLQQKFEELIDLDSSGIRQILTPEECARLAGGFGATDDSVAHLLEDAMEKEEHGKIQDIVNEGLSSAVRAGDYHTSRQLLILYTLVASKGQVKEQQQPKIAGSLTNDKVNSETDESSIGSNGIGMLPKGSKTPMNSPADASYMDNMVAYKENRGELGRMALPPPPPPPPLDTDRLRSATNSDGLLAVLGAAQVLKAMQDGGAKRRVEEAVDAVEEWIKNGEQSVAFRLASWRDQRAAQGDLKIAMENDSNFMAFVSNTAVSNRKKFAMQLRESIAVTDFENVSFLKSIFGIVSKMHSPCLRLELLQYILGLDNRYSVAHVARSVELAATCMNISMYENAQTDPNLTKGGTAHKKQLRS
;
A
#
# COMPACT_ATOMS: atom_id res chain seq x y z
N LEU A 1 7.92 -4.78 29.01
CA LEU A 1 8.46 -5.02 27.65
C LEU A 1 7.45 -4.59 26.58
N GLN A 2 6.26 -5.18 26.51
CA GLN A 2 5.20 -4.81 25.56
C GLN A 2 4.78 -3.33 25.65
N ARG A 3 4.64 -2.79 26.87
CA ARG A 3 4.36 -1.36 27.10
C ARG A 3 5.48 -0.42 26.64
N GLN A 4 6.75 -0.83 26.77
CA GLN A 4 7.90 -0.10 26.23
C GLN A 4 7.97 -0.20 24.71
N LEU A 5 7.59 -1.35 24.15
CA LEU A 5 7.49 -1.55 22.71
C LEU A 5 6.43 -0.61 22.11
N LEU A 6 5.23 -0.60 22.70
CA LEU A 6 4.12 0.27 22.29
C LEU A 6 4.46 1.76 22.43
N GLN A 7 5.19 2.15 23.47
CA GLN A 7 5.67 3.53 23.63
C GLN A 7 6.76 3.90 22.59
N VAL A 8 7.65 2.97 22.25
CA VAL A 8 8.63 3.13 21.16
C VAL A 8 7.95 3.16 19.80
N VAL A 9 6.90 2.35 19.61
CA VAL A 9 6.11 2.28 18.38
C VAL A 9 5.24 3.53 18.24
N SER A 10 4.60 4.03 19.30
CA SER A 10 3.84 5.29 19.26
C SER A 10 4.79 6.44 18.95
N SER A 11 5.89 6.63 19.68
CA SER A 11 6.87 7.68 19.35
C SER A 11 7.50 7.59 17.96
N ASN A 12 7.66 6.38 17.40
CA ASN A 12 8.21 6.17 16.05
C ASN A 12 7.14 6.10 14.94
N LEU A 13 5.86 5.90 15.22
CA LEU A 13 4.81 5.80 14.20
C LEU A 13 3.83 6.97 14.24
N ASN A 14 3.84 7.70 15.35
CA ASN A 14 3.21 8.98 15.50
C ASN A 14 3.91 9.97 14.55
N PRO A 15 3.21 10.44 13.49
CA PRO A 15 3.80 11.35 12.50
C PRO A 15 4.20 12.71 13.09
N PHE A 16 3.80 12.97 14.33
CA PHE A 16 4.10 14.21 15.04
C PHE A 16 5.31 14.11 15.96
N GLN A 17 5.70 12.90 16.36
CA GLN A 17 6.89 12.63 17.16
C GLN A 17 8.03 12.02 16.33
N ASN A 18 7.72 11.47 15.14
CA ASN A 18 8.73 10.95 14.23
C ASN A 18 8.98 11.91 13.03
N PRO A 19 10.13 12.62 12.99
CA PRO A 19 10.52 13.50 11.89
C PRO A 19 10.62 12.81 10.53
N THR A 20 10.83 11.48 10.51
CA THR A 20 10.91 10.70 9.27
C THR A 20 9.55 10.40 8.65
N LEU A 21 8.46 10.50 9.43
CA LEU A 21 7.07 10.33 8.99
C LEU A 21 6.34 11.68 8.76
N GLN A 22 7.00 12.79 9.11
CA GLN A 22 6.46 14.15 9.08
C GLN A 22 6.38 14.73 7.65
N PHE A 23 7.13 14.19 6.70
CA PHE A 23 7.19 14.72 5.34
C PHE A 23 5.99 14.26 4.50
N LYS A 24 5.29 15.24 3.90
CA LYS A 24 4.26 15.12 2.84
C LYS A 24 2.80 14.87 3.24
N THR A 25 2.39 15.19 4.46
CA THR A 25 1.20 16.05 4.57
C THR A 25 1.56 17.39 3.96
N GLU A 26 0.65 18.13 3.32
CA GLU A 26 0.98 19.52 2.96
C GLU A 26 1.28 20.31 4.24
N MET A 27 2.58 20.35 4.56
CA MET A 27 3.22 20.78 5.80
C MET A 27 3.16 22.30 6.00
N ASN A 28 2.56 23.05 5.08
CA ASN A 28 2.66 24.51 5.06
C ASN A 28 1.47 25.23 5.72
N ARG A 29 0.55 24.53 6.41
CA ARG A 29 -0.64 25.17 7.04
C ARG A 29 -0.92 24.85 8.50
N THR A 30 -0.37 23.78 9.07
CA THR A 30 -0.53 23.53 10.52
C THR A 30 0.69 24.10 11.23
N SER A 31 0.56 25.30 11.81
CA SER A 31 1.67 25.88 12.55
C SER A 31 2.05 24.96 13.73
N PRO A 32 3.33 24.96 14.16
CA PRO A 32 3.76 24.16 15.32
C PRO A 32 2.88 24.37 16.56
N ALA A 33 2.32 25.58 16.72
CA ALA A 33 1.38 25.89 17.79
C ALA A 33 0.04 25.14 17.67
N HIS A 34 -0.56 25.05 16.48
CA HIS A 34 -1.78 24.26 16.27
C HIS A 34 -1.54 22.76 16.45
N LEU A 35 -0.33 22.31 16.11
CA LEU A 35 0.09 20.94 16.32
C LEU A 35 0.21 20.61 17.82
N GLN A 36 0.85 21.50 18.57
CA GLN A 36 1.03 21.35 20.01
C GLN A 36 -0.30 21.42 20.76
N GLN A 37 -1.16 22.38 20.39
CA GLN A 37 -2.53 22.46 20.90
C GLN A 37 -3.29 21.14 20.67
N LYS A 38 -3.15 20.54 19.48
CA LYS A 38 -3.79 19.26 19.20
C LYS A 38 -3.30 18.13 20.10
N PHE A 39 -2.02 18.11 20.51
CA PHE A 39 -1.54 17.11 21.50
C PHE A 39 -2.14 17.32 22.86
N GLU A 40 -2.27 18.57 23.28
CA GLU A 40 -2.86 18.93 24.57
C GLU A 40 -4.35 18.59 24.61
N GLU A 41 -5.01 18.57 23.45
CA GLU A 41 -6.42 18.23 23.28
C GLU A 41 -6.71 16.74 23.05
N LEU A 42 -5.69 15.88 22.90
CA LEU A 42 -5.91 14.44 22.70
C LEU A 42 -6.59 13.81 23.91
N ILE A 43 -7.69 13.10 23.65
CA ILE A 43 -8.45 12.43 24.70
C ILE A 43 -7.76 11.10 25.06
N ASP A 44 -7.47 10.91 26.34
CA ASP A 44 -7.12 9.60 26.88
C ASP A 44 -8.41 8.81 27.18
N LEU A 45 -8.80 7.93 26.26
CA LEU A 45 -9.97 7.06 26.40
C LEU A 45 -9.78 6.06 27.54
N ASP A 46 -8.54 5.77 27.93
CA ASP A 46 -8.21 4.87 29.04
C ASP A 46 -8.35 5.55 30.40
N SER A 47 -8.58 6.87 30.42
CA SER A 47 -8.92 7.58 31.65
C SER A 47 -10.16 6.96 32.31
N SER A 48 -10.14 6.89 33.64
CA SER A 48 -10.86 5.93 34.48
C SER A 48 -12.40 6.00 34.51
N GLY A 49 -13.04 6.60 33.51
CA GLY A 49 -14.50 6.59 33.35
C GLY A 49 -15.01 6.45 31.91
N ILE A 50 -14.23 6.81 30.88
CA ILE A 50 -14.74 6.91 29.51
C ILE A 50 -15.12 5.53 28.96
N ARG A 51 -14.20 4.57 29.00
CA ARG A 51 -14.43 3.18 28.55
C ARG A 51 -15.45 2.38 29.36
N GLN A 52 -15.77 2.83 30.58
CA GLN A 52 -16.78 2.16 31.40
C GLN A 52 -18.20 2.60 31.02
N ILE A 53 -18.34 3.78 30.44
CA ILE A 53 -19.62 4.40 30.11
C ILE A 53 -19.96 4.20 28.64
N LEU A 54 -18.95 4.27 27.76
CA LEU A 54 -19.14 4.28 26.32
C LEU A 54 -18.90 2.90 25.70
N THR A 55 -19.64 2.62 24.65
CA THR A 55 -19.40 1.48 23.77
C THR A 55 -18.10 1.66 22.97
N PRO A 56 -17.46 0.58 22.47
CA PRO A 56 -16.28 0.67 21.63
C PRO A 56 -16.48 1.56 20.39
N GLU A 57 -17.66 1.52 19.78
CA GLU A 57 -18.01 2.31 18.60
C GLU A 57 -18.15 3.80 18.95
N GLU A 58 -18.70 4.13 20.12
CA GLU A 58 -18.74 5.50 20.64
C GLU A 58 -17.34 6.01 20.99
N CYS A 59 -16.48 5.18 21.59
CA CYS A 59 -15.07 5.50 21.79
C CYS A 59 -14.34 5.75 20.47
N ALA A 60 -14.62 4.95 19.43
CA ALA A 60 -14.06 5.14 18.10
C ALA A 60 -14.54 6.44 17.46
N ARG A 61 -15.83 6.76 17.60
CA ARG A 61 -16.41 8.03 17.14
C ARG A 61 -15.75 9.23 17.83
N LEU A 62 -15.51 9.15 19.14
CA LEU A 62 -14.77 10.17 19.87
C LEU A 62 -13.32 10.28 19.40
N ALA A 63 -12.62 9.15 19.28
CA ALA A 63 -11.25 9.11 18.78
C ALA A 63 -11.14 9.75 17.40
N GLY A 64 -12.07 9.42 16.50
CA GLY A 64 -12.13 9.98 15.15
C GLY A 64 -12.48 11.47 15.11
N GLY A 65 -13.45 11.89 15.92
CA GLY A 65 -13.96 13.26 15.90
C GLY A 65 -13.09 14.29 16.62
N PHE A 66 -12.47 13.91 17.73
CA PHE A 66 -11.71 14.80 18.61
C PHE A 66 -10.22 14.47 18.70
N GLY A 67 -9.81 13.31 18.18
CA GLY A 67 -8.49 12.75 18.42
C GLY A 67 -8.43 12.00 19.75
N ALA A 68 -7.64 10.95 19.79
CA ALA A 68 -7.32 10.21 21.00
C ALA A 68 -5.83 9.85 21.03
N THR A 69 -5.33 9.52 22.22
CA THR A 69 -3.94 9.06 22.36
C THR A 69 -3.72 7.75 21.61
N ASP A 70 -2.51 7.55 21.07
CA ASP A 70 -2.15 6.34 20.35
C ASP A 70 -2.42 5.07 21.19
N ASP A 71 -2.09 5.12 22.48
CA ASP A 71 -2.28 4.03 23.43
C ASP A 71 -3.77 3.69 23.61
N SER A 72 -4.61 4.72 23.78
CA SER A 72 -6.06 4.57 23.89
C SER A 72 -6.68 3.92 22.65
N VAL A 73 -6.25 4.34 21.46
CA VAL A 73 -6.74 3.77 20.20
C VAL A 73 -6.21 2.35 20.02
N ALA A 74 -4.94 2.09 20.32
CA ALA A 74 -4.35 0.76 20.24
C ALA A 74 -5.05 -0.23 21.15
N HIS A 75 -5.26 0.11 22.43
CA HIS A 75 -6.01 -0.74 23.36
C HIS A 75 -7.46 -0.96 22.89
N LEU A 76 -8.10 0.05 22.29
CA LEU A 76 -9.48 -0.08 21.80
C LEU A 76 -9.58 -1.12 20.69
N LEU A 77 -8.60 -1.11 19.78
CA LEU A 77 -8.50 -2.07 18.69
C LEU A 77 -8.06 -3.45 19.18
N GLU A 78 -7.14 -3.53 20.15
CA GLU A 78 -6.70 -4.79 20.75
C GLU A 78 -7.86 -5.48 21.49
N ASP A 79 -8.63 -4.74 22.30
CA ASP A 79 -9.84 -5.25 22.97
C ASP A 79 -10.89 -5.77 21.99
N ALA A 80 -11.02 -5.11 20.83
CA ALA A 80 -11.94 -5.53 19.78
C ALA A 80 -11.49 -6.83 19.12
N MET A 81 -10.18 -7.02 18.94
CA MET A 81 -9.61 -8.24 18.39
C MET A 81 -9.66 -9.42 19.35
N GLU A 82 -9.41 -9.19 20.64
CA GLU A 82 -9.44 -10.26 21.64
C GLU A 82 -10.84 -10.86 21.85
N LYS A 83 -11.89 -10.09 21.52
CA LYS A 83 -13.27 -10.58 21.52
C LYS A 83 -13.61 -11.47 20.31
N GLU A 84 -12.62 -11.81 19.48
CA GLU A 84 -12.67 -12.68 18.28
C GLU A 84 -13.70 -12.31 17.20
N GLU A 85 -14.45 -11.23 17.36
CA GLU A 85 -15.34 -10.68 16.35
C GLU A 85 -14.51 -9.88 15.33
N HIS A 86 -13.92 -10.55 14.33
CA HIS A 86 -13.12 -9.90 13.28
C HIS A 86 -13.88 -8.79 12.53
N GLY A 87 -15.22 -8.86 12.48
CA GLY A 87 -16.06 -7.77 11.96
C GLY A 87 -16.04 -6.53 12.86
N LYS A 88 -15.92 -6.70 14.18
CA LYS A 88 -16.01 -5.61 15.15
C LYS A 88 -14.84 -4.64 15.06
N ILE A 89 -13.62 -5.13 14.82
CA ILE A 89 -12.48 -4.22 14.60
C ILE A 89 -12.68 -3.38 13.34
N GLN A 90 -13.22 -3.97 12.27
CA GLN A 90 -13.53 -3.24 11.05
C GLN A 90 -14.61 -2.18 11.31
N ASP A 91 -15.65 -2.52 12.06
CA ASP A 91 -16.73 -1.59 12.42
C ASP A 91 -16.22 -0.40 13.24
N ILE A 92 -15.37 -0.67 14.25
CA ILE A 92 -14.72 0.36 15.08
C ILE A 92 -13.86 1.29 14.23
N VAL A 93 -13.03 0.73 13.35
CA VAL A 93 -12.15 1.53 12.48
C VAL A 93 -12.94 2.31 11.45
N ASN A 94 -13.98 1.71 10.85
CA ASN A 94 -14.86 2.38 9.91
C ASN A 94 -15.60 3.54 10.58
N GLU A 95 -16.08 3.39 11.81
CA GLU A 95 -16.76 4.45 12.56
C GLU A 95 -15.79 5.58 12.95
N GLY A 96 -14.59 5.23 13.42
CA GLY A 96 -13.54 6.20 13.73
C GLY A 96 -13.08 6.97 12.49
N LEU A 97 -12.83 6.27 11.38
CA LEU A 97 -12.49 6.89 10.10
C LEU A 97 -13.65 7.74 9.57
N SER A 98 -14.90 7.30 9.69
CA SER A 98 -16.06 8.10 9.30
C SER A 98 -16.12 9.41 10.06
N SER A 99 -15.88 9.34 11.36
CA SER A 99 -15.89 10.50 12.25
C SER A 99 -14.75 11.45 11.94
N ALA A 100 -13.54 10.94 11.72
CA ALA A 100 -12.38 11.73 11.33
C ALA A 100 -12.55 12.37 9.94
N VAL A 101 -13.14 11.65 8.99
CA VAL A 101 -13.47 12.16 7.66
C VAL A 101 -14.49 13.29 7.75
N ARG A 102 -15.55 13.13 8.54
CA ARG A 102 -16.57 14.18 8.78
C ARG A 102 -15.98 15.40 9.47
N ALA A 103 -15.03 15.20 10.39
CA ALA A 103 -14.31 16.27 11.07
C ALA A 103 -13.26 16.96 10.17
N GLY A 104 -12.98 16.43 8.97
CA GLY A 104 -11.90 16.93 8.13
C GLY A 104 -10.51 16.62 8.67
N ASP A 105 -10.40 15.71 9.64
CA ASP A 105 -9.18 15.42 10.36
C ASP A 105 -8.35 14.34 9.67
N TYR A 106 -7.47 14.80 8.78
CA TYR A 106 -6.52 13.94 8.10
C TYR A 106 -5.63 13.14 9.06
N HIS A 107 -5.15 13.76 10.13
CA HIS A 107 -4.12 13.14 10.96
C HIS A 107 -4.68 11.99 11.79
N THR A 108 -5.85 12.21 12.38
CA THR A 108 -6.58 11.18 13.11
C THR A 108 -6.97 10.05 12.17
N SER A 109 -7.40 10.35 10.94
CA SER A 109 -7.69 9.33 9.93
C SER A 109 -6.46 8.48 9.59
N ARG A 110 -5.30 9.12 9.39
CA ARG A 110 -4.03 8.43 9.10
C ARG A 110 -3.57 7.57 10.27
N GLN A 111 -3.63 8.11 11.49
CA GLN A 111 -3.25 7.42 12.73
C GLN A 111 -4.11 6.16 12.92
N LEU A 112 -5.43 6.29 12.76
CA LEU A 112 -6.37 5.16 12.83
C LEU A 112 -6.01 4.07 11.82
N LEU A 113 -5.69 4.43 10.58
CA LEU A 113 -5.31 3.45 9.55
C LEU A 113 -4.00 2.70 9.88
N ILE A 114 -3.00 3.40 10.44
CA ILE A 114 -1.73 2.80 10.85
C ILE A 114 -1.94 1.86 12.05
N LEU A 115 -2.63 2.32 13.08
CA LEU A 115 -2.92 1.54 14.29
C LEU A 115 -3.77 0.31 13.96
N TYR A 116 -4.77 0.47 13.09
CA TYR A 116 -5.52 -0.66 12.56
C TYR A 116 -4.62 -1.71 11.92
N THR A 117 -3.70 -1.27 11.03
CA THR A 117 -2.80 -2.19 10.33
C THR A 117 -1.89 -2.95 11.30
N LEU A 118 -1.34 -2.25 12.29
CA LEU A 118 -0.53 -2.85 13.36
C LEU A 118 -1.31 -3.90 14.13
N VAL A 119 -2.47 -3.53 14.63
CA VAL A 119 -3.27 -4.39 15.52
C VAL A 119 -3.77 -5.61 14.74
N ALA A 120 -4.27 -5.40 13.51
CA ALA A 120 -4.67 -6.48 12.61
C ALA A 120 -3.53 -7.48 12.32
N SER A 121 -2.31 -6.99 12.07
CA SER A 121 -1.15 -7.85 11.80
C SER A 121 -0.78 -8.76 12.99
N LYS A 122 -0.98 -8.29 14.23
CA LYS A 122 -0.74 -9.09 15.44
C LYS A 122 -1.74 -10.24 15.59
N GLY A 123 -3.00 -10.03 15.20
CA GLY A 123 -4.03 -11.08 15.28
C GLY A 123 -3.71 -12.28 14.41
N GLN A 124 -3.26 -12.03 13.18
CA GLN A 124 -2.92 -13.10 12.24
C GLN A 124 -1.79 -14.00 12.74
N VAL A 125 -0.82 -13.45 13.47
CA VAL A 125 0.27 -14.23 14.08
C VAL A 125 -0.28 -15.19 15.16
N LYS A 126 -1.24 -14.74 15.97
CA LYS A 126 -1.88 -15.60 16.99
C LYS A 126 -2.64 -16.76 16.34
N GLU A 127 -3.33 -16.51 15.23
CA GLU A 127 -4.11 -17.53 14.50
C GLU A 127 -3.20 -18.60 13.87
N GLN A 128 -2.04 -18.20 13.32
CA GLN A 128 -1.06 -19.13 12.75
C GLN A 128 -0.33 -19.99 13.81
N GLN A 129 -0.22 -19.51 15.05
CA GLN A 129 0.44 -20.23 16.14
C GLN A 129 -0.48 -21.21 16.88
N GLN A 130 -1.79 -21.17 16.68
CA GLN A 130 -2.67 -22.19 17.23
C GLN A 130 -2.45 -23.51 16.49
N PRO A 131 -2.00 -24.59 17.16
CA PRO A 131 -1.85 -25.87 16.51
C PRO A 131 -3.23 -26.29 16.01
N LYS A 132 -3.39 -26.45 14.70
CA LYS A 132 -4.54 -27.15 14.11
C LYS A 132 -4.55 -28.54 14.72
N ILE A 133 -5.32 -28.73 15.78
CA ILE A 133 -5.56 -30.04 16.38
C ILE A 133 -6.23 -30.85 15.27
N ALA A 134 -5.45 -31.69 14.61
CA ALA A 134 -5.89 -32.63 13.61
C ALA A 134 -6.87 -33.59 14.29
N GLY A 135 -8.16 -33.29 14.19
CA GLY A 135 -9.20 -33.95 14.95
C GLY A 135 -10.56 -33.84 14.29
N SER A 136 -10.67 -34.20 13.00
CA SER A 136 -11.91 -34.77 12.48
C SER A 136 -11.59 -35.63 11.25
N LEU A 137 -11.23 -36.88 11.55
CA LEU A 137 -11.35 -37.99 10.62
C LEU A 137 -12.84 -38.22 10.35
N THR A 138 -13.32 -37.76 9.20
CA THR A 138 -14.39 -38.47 8.51
C THR A 138 -13.83 -38.92 7.17
N ASN A 139 -13.64 -40.24 7.09
CA ASN A 139 -13.44 -40.98 5.85
C ASN A 139 -14.56 -40.61 4.88
N ASP A 140 -14.22 -40.32 3.63
CA ASP A 140 -14.78 -41.08 2.53
C ASP A 140 -13.84 -41.07 1.32
N LYS A 141 -13.39 -42.27 0.99
CA LYS A 141 -12.74 -42.64 -0.27
C LYS A 141 -13.82 -42.76 -1.34
N VAL A 142 -13.63 -42.16 -2.51
CA VAL A 142 -13.91 -42.83 -3.79
C VAL A 142 -12.87 -42.41 -4.83
N ASN A 143 -12.23 -43.42 -5.41
CA ASN A 143 -11.27 -43.38 -6.51
C ASN A 143 -11.89 -42.90 -7.83
N SER A 144 -11.08 -42.33 -8.73
CA SER A 144 -10.92 -42.90 -10.08
C SER A 144 -9.69 -42.33 -10.79
N GLU A 145 -8.89 -43.26 -11.30
CA GLU A 145 -7.67 -43.11 -12.12
C GLU A 145 -7.97 -42.70 -13.58
N THR A 146 -6.89 -42.69 -14.37
CA THR A 146 -6.74 -42.57 -15.84
C THR A 146 -6.49 -41.13 -16.34
N ASP A 147 -5.52 -40.85 -17.22
CA ASP A 147 -4.48 -41.67 -17.84
C ASP A 147 -3.41 -40.75 -18.45
N GLU A 148 -2.29 -41.36 -18.78
CA GLU A 148 -1.10 -40.82 -19.43
C GLU A 148 -1.37 -40.08 -20.76
N SER A 149 -0.56 -39.05 -21.05
CA SER A 149 0.27 -39.07 -22.27
C SER A 149 1.28 -37.92 -22.31
N SER A 150 2.52 -38.33 -22.57
CA SER A 150 3.71 -37.54 -22.86
C SER A 150 3.77 -37.11 -24.32
N ILE A 151 4.14 -35.86 -24.63
CA ILE A 151 4.92 -35.48 -25.83
C ILE A 151 5.82 -34.30 -25.47
N GLY A 152 7.14 -34.48 -25.64
CA GLY A 152 8.14 -33.42 -25.51
C GLY A 152 8.36 -32.65 -26.81
N SER A 153 9.02 -31.49 -26.72
CA SER A 153 9.92 -31.03 -27.77
C SER A 153 10.89 -29.97 -27.25
N ASN A 154 12.16 -30.19 -27.56
CA ASN A 154 13.28 -29.27 -27.41
C ASN A 154 13.14 -28.05 -28.34
N GLY A 155 13.71 -26.92 -27.91
CA GLY A 155 13.83 -25.71 -28.74
C GLY A 155 14.89 -24.75 -28.20
N ILE A 156 16.14 -25.03 -28.53
CA ILE A 156 17.33 -24.17 -28.32
C ILE A 156 17.25 -22.97 -29.28
N GLY A 157 17.50 -21.74 -28.82
CA GLY A 157 17.55 -20.59 -29.74
C GLY A 157 17.96 -19.24 -29.13
N MET A 158 19.27 -18.99 -29.12
CA MET A 158 19.97 -17.72 -29.39
C MET A 158 19.53 -16.39 -28.73
N LEU A 159 20.36 -15.93 -27.80
CA LEU A 159 20.54 -14.53 -27.39
C LEU A 159 21.45 -13.77 -28.38
N PRO A 160 21.14 -12.51 -28.72
CA PRO A 160 22.14 -11.53 -29.11
C PRO A 160 22.39 -10.49 -28.00
N LYS A 161 23.69 -10.22 -27.80
CA LYS A 161 24.27 -9.15 -26.98
C LYS A 161 24.12 -7.76 -27.63
N GLY A 162 24.09 -6.75 -26.77
CA GLY A 162 24.45 -5.35 -27.06
C GLY A 162 23.25 -4.41 -27.13
N SER A 163 23.26 -3.17 -26.64
CA SER A 163 24.29 -2.36 -25.98
C SER A 163 23.63 -1.03 -25.52
N LYS A 164 24.31 -0.31 -24.61
CA LYS A 164 24.26 1.15 -24.37
C LYS A 164 23.14 1.71 -23.47
N THR A 165 23.56 1.96 -22.23
CA THR A 165 23.14 3.08 -21.38
C THR A 165 23.23 4.42 -22.13
N PRO A 166 22.37 5.40 -21.78
CA PRO A 166 22.95 6.65 -21.34
C PRO A 166 22.23 7.32 -20.15
N MET A 167 23.07 7.93 -19.33
CA MET A 167 22.88 9.20 -18.59
C MET A 167 21.80 9.25 -17.50
N ASN A 168 22.28 9.04 -16.28
CA ASN A 168 21.73 9.56 -15.04
C ASN A 168 21.68 11.10 -15.05
N SER A 169 20.53 11.66 -14.69
CA SER A 169 20.42 12.96 -14.04
C SER A 169 20.02 12.71 -12.58
N PRO A 170 20.73 13.25 -11.57
CA PRO A 170 20.42 13.01 -10.18
C PRO A 170 19.61 14.17 -9.58
N ALA A 171 18.34 13.92 -9.30
CA ALA A 171 17.58 14.55 -8.22
C ALA A 171 16.37 13.67 -7.90
N ASP A 172 16.09 13.43 -6.62
CA ASP A 172 14.94 12.71 -6.04
C ASP A 172 14.94 11.18 -5.90
N ALA A 173 15.97 10.45 -6.34
CA ALA A 173 16.04 9.00 -6.08
C ALA A 173 16.50 8.60 -4.65
N SER A 174 17.11 9.51 -3.86
CA SER A 174 17.62 9.16 -2.52
C SER A 174 16.55 9.14 -1.41
N TYR A 175 15.31 9.55 -1.71
CA TYR A 175 14.26 9.69 -0.71
C TYR A 175 13.65 8.35 -0.28
N MET A 176 13.44 7.42 -1.22
CA MET A 176 13.03 6.04 -0.89
C MET A 176 14.18 5.21 -0.35
N ASP A 177 15.42 5.57 -0.71
CA ASP A 177 16.63 4.91 -0.21
C ASP A 177 16.82 5.18 1.30
N ASN A 178 16.44 6.37 1.78
CA ASN A 178 16.44 6.68 3.22
C ASN A 178 15.28 6.04 4.00
N MET A 179 14.14 5.76 3.36
CA MET A 179 13.09 4.90 3.95
C MET A 179 13.56 3.44 4.08
N VAL A 180 14.64 3.07 3.37
CA VAL A 180 15.27 1.73 3.31
C VAL A 180 16.63 1.67 4.01
N ALA A 181 17.25 2.80 4.37
CA ALA A 181 18.55 2.86 5.04
C ALA A 181 18.55 2.22 6.45
N TYR A 182 17.40 1.77 6.95
CA TYR A 182 17.32 0.80 8.03
C TYR A 182 17.52 -0.64 7.52
N LYS A 183 18.79 -0.95 7.24
CA LYS A 183 19.42 -2.29 7.10
C LYS A 183 19.15 -3.09 5.82
N GLU A 184 19.79 -2.67 4.73
CA GLU A 184 20.29 -3.60 3.70
C GLU A 184 21.72 -4.12 4.01
N ASN A 185 22.17 -3.99 5.26
CA ASN A 185 23.39 -4.63 5.79
C ASN A 185 23.03 -5.96 6.48
N ARG A 186 22.38 -6.89 5.75
CA ARG A 186 22.19 -8.28 6.19
C ARG A 186 23.08 -9.17 5.34
N GLY A 187 24.19 -9.62 5.92
CA GLY A 187 25.02 -10.67 5.33
C GLY A 187 24.19 -11.90 4.96
N GLU A 188 24.54 -12.48 3.81
CA GLU A 188 23.96 -13.64 3.13
C GLU A 188 24.10 -14.96 3.91
N LEU A 189 23.65 -15.02 5.16
CA LEU A 189 23.57 -16.26 5.91
C LEU A 189 22.12 -16.60 6.25
N GLY A 190 21.50 -17.35 5.34
CA GLY A 190 20.55 -18.43 5.65
C GLY A 190 19.41 -18.12 6.61
N ARG A 191 18.78 -16.94 6.53
CA ARG A 191 17.46 -16.77 7.16
C ARG A 191 16.46 -17.54 6.31
N MET A 192 15.85 -18.59 6.88
CA MET A 192 14.55 -19.06 6.40
C MET A 192 13.67 -17.82 6.28
N ALA A 193 13.38 -17.42 5.04
CA ALA A 193 12.59 -16.23 4.79
C ALA A 193 11.19 -16.55 5.29
N LEU A 194 10.85 -16.06 6.50
CA LEU A 194 9.48 -16.07 6.96
C LEU A 194 8.65 -15.37 5.87
N PRO A 195 7.53 -15.97 5.44
CA PRO A 195 6.67 -15.35 4.44
C PRO A 195 6.27 -13.96 4.94
N PRO A 196 6.14 -12.97 4.04
CA PRO A 196 5.70 -11.63 4.42
C PRO A 196 4.35 -11.70 5.14
N PRO A 197 4.09 -10.83 6.15
CA PRO A 197 2.77 -10.72 6.74
C PRO A 197 1.70 -10.52 5.66
N PRO A 198 0.53 -11.15 5.80
CA PRO A 198 -0.63 -10.77 5.01
C PRO A 198 -1.00 -9.29 5.28
N PRO A 199 -1.58 -8.59 4.29
CA PRO A 199 -2.13 -7.25 4.50
C PRO A 199 -3.28 -7.26 5.53
N PRO A 200 -3.57 -6.10 6.18
CA PRO A 200 -4.67 -5.98 7.12
C PRO A 200 -6.03 -6.18 6.42
N PRO A 201 -7.08 -6.65 7.12
CA PRO A 201 -8.40 -6.87 6.53
C PRO A 201 -8.96 -5.61 5.83
N PRO A 202 -9.85 -5.78 4.84
CA PRO A 202 -10.29 -4.66 4.01
C PRO A 202 -11.28 -3.77 4.77
N LEU A 203 -11.17 -2.45 4.57
CA LEU A 203 -12.10 -1.46 5.12
C LEU A 203 -13.19 -1.10 4.10
N ASP A 204 -14.37 -0.70 4.56
CA ASP A 204 -15.45 -0.19 3.70
C ASP A 204 -15.26 1.30 3.45
N THR A 205 -14.50 1.62 2.40
CA THR A 205 -14.16 3.00 2.04
C THR A 205 -15.19 3.66 1.13
N ASP A 206 -16.14 2.91 0.56
CA ASP A 206 -17.04 3.41 -0.49
C ASP A 206 -17.96 4.52 0.04
N ARG A 207 -18.52 4.31 1.24
CA ARG A 207 -19.36 5.31 1.92
C ARG A 207 -18.59 6.58 2.29
N LEU A 208 -17.33 6.43 2.69
CA LEU A 208 -16.48 7.54 3.12
C LEU A 208 -15.98 8.37 1.95
N ARG A 209 -15.78 7.72 0.80
CA ARG A 209 -15.32 8.35 -0.43
C ARG A 209 -16.25 9.46 -0.88
N SER A 210 -17.56 9.22 -0.88
CA SER A 210 -18.55 10.24 -1.30
C SER A 210 -18.65 11.42 -0.32
N ALA A 211 -18.17 11.25 0.92
CA ALA A 211 -18.33 12.23 1.98
C ALA A 211 -17.18 13.25 2.08
N THR A 212 -16.11 13.12 1.30
CA THR A 212 -14.95 14.02 1.40
C THR A 212 -14.38 14.43 0.06
N ASN A 213 -14.02 15.71 -0.01
CA ASN A 213 -13.23 16.33 -1.08
C ASN A 213 -11.86 16.81 -0.57
N SER A 214 -11.48 16.45 0.66
CA SER A 214 -10.19 16.84 1.22
C SER A 214 -9.06 16.00 0.61
N ASP A 215 -8.09 16.66 0.00
CA ASP A 215 -6.92 16.03 -0.63
C ASP A 215 -6.15 15.09 0.31
N GLY A 216 -6.05 15.47 1.59
CA GLY A 216 -5.45 14.61 2.62
C GLY A 216 -6.29 13.36 2.84
N LEU A 217 -7.60 13.53 3.08
CA LEU A 217 -8.48 12.40 3.38
C LEU A 217 -8.61 11.43 2.20
N LEU A 218 -8.59 11.95 0.97
CA LEU A 218 -8.53 11.11 -0.24
C LEU A 218 -7.29 10.20 -0.22
N ALA A 219 -6.13 10.69 0.22
CA ALA A 219 -4.93 9.85 0.33
C ALA A 219 -5.08 8.72 1.36
N VAL A 220 -5.75 8.97 2.50
CA VAL A 220 -6.02 7.93 3.52
C VAL A 220 -6.98 6.87 2.97
N LEU A 221 -8.10 7.30 2.40
CA LEU A 221 -9.08 6.38 1.79
C LEU A 221 -8.47 5.61 0.61
N GLY A 222 -7.61 6.27 -0.16
CA GLY A 222 -6.87 5.64 -1.25
C GLY A 222 -5.90 4.58 -0.74
N ALA A 223 -5.17 4.85 0.34
CA ALA A 223 -4.27 3.87 0.95
C ALA A 223 -5.03 2.63 1.45
N ALA A 224 -6.17 2.81 2.13
CA ALA A 224 -7.03 1.71 2.55
C ALA A 224 -7.53 0.87 1.35
N GLN A 225 -7.92 1.53 0.25
CA GLN A 225 -8.37 0.88 -0.97
C GLN A 225 -7.25 0.12 -1.69
N VAL A 226 -6.04 0.69 -1.71
CA VAL A 226 -4.83 0.04 -2.26
C VAL A 226 -4.52 -1.24 -1.47
N LEU A 227 -4.54 -1.19 -0.14
CA LEU A 227 -4.31 -2.35 0.72
C LEU A 227 -5.37 -3.44 0.47
N LYS A 228 -6.65 -3.08 0.39
CA LYS A 228 -7.74 -3.98 0.02
C LYS A 228 -7.52 -4.62 -1.37
N ALA A 229 -7.16 -3.81 -2.36
CA ALA A 229 -6.91 -4.29 -3.72
C ALA A 229 -5.77 -5.31 -3.78
N MET A 230 -4.72 -5.13 -2.98
CA MET A 230 -3.62 -6.09 -2.86
C MET A 230 -4.07 -7.37 -2.16
N GLN A 231 -4.78 -7.24 -1.04
CA GLN A 231 -5.28 -8.37 -0.25
C GLN A 231 -6.19 -9.30 -1.04
N ASP A 232 -7.15 -8.73 -1.78
CA ASP A 232 -8.14 -9.51 -2.52
C ASP A 232 -7.58 -10.07 -3.84
N GLY A 233 -6.30 -9.85 -4.14
CA GLY A 233 -5.66 -10.17 -5.43
C GLY A 233 -6.19 -9.34 -6.61
N GLY A 234 -7.09 -8.40 -6.37
CA GLY A 234 -7.70 -7.54 -7.38
C GLY A 234 -6.67 -6.67 -8.11
N ALA A 235 -5.65 -6.18 -7.39
CA ALA A 235 -4.55 -5.43 -7.98
C ALA A 235 -3.80 -6.27 -9.03
N LYS A 236 -3.47 -7.53 -8.71
CA LYS A 236 -2.75 -8.43 -9.63
C LYS A 236 -3.49 -8.63 -10.94
N ARG A 237 -4.75 -9.08 -10.84
CA ARG A 237 -5.60 -9.28 -12.02
C ARG A 237 -5.71 -8.02 -12.86
N ARG A 238 -5.93 -6.86 -12.23
CA ARG A 238 -6.05 -5.58 -12.95
C ARG A 238 -4.75 -5.10 -13.57
N VAL A 239 -3.58 -5.45 -13.03
CA VAL A 239 -2.31 -5.18 -13.69
C VAL A 239 -2.16 -6.01 -14.96
N GLU A 240 -2.49 -7.31 -14.90
CA GLU A 240 -2.45 -8.19 -16.07
C GLU A 240 -3.38 -7.68 -17.18
N GLU A 241 -4.64 -7.37 -16.84
CA GLU A 241 -5.61 -6.77 -17.77
C GLU A 241 -5.11 -5.43 -18.35
N ALA A 242 -4.53 -4.56 -17.52
CA ALA A 242 -3.99 -3.28 -17.97
C ALA A 242 -2.78 -3.44 -18.90
N VAL A 243 -1.92 -4.42 -18.64
CA VAL A 243 -0.78 -4.76 -19.51
C VAL A 243 -1.30 -5.24 -20.86
N ASP A 244 -2.23 -6.20 -20.87
CA ASP A 244 -2.79 -6.77 -22.10
C ASP A 244 -3.47 -5.68 -22.95
N ALA A 245 -4.26 -4.80 -22.33
CA ALA A 245 -4.91 -3.69 -23.01
C ALA A 245 -3.89 -2.70 -23.63
N VAL A 246 -2.80 -2.39 -22.92
CA VAL A 246 -1.74 -1.51 -23.44
C VAL A 246 -1.00 -2.17 -24.60
N GLU A 247 -0.75 -3.48 -24.54
CA GLU A 247 -0.08 -4.21 -25.61
C GLU A 247 -0.91 -4.37 -26.86
N GLU A 248 -2.20 -4.63 -26.71
CA GLU A 248 -3.14 -4.63 -27.82
C GLU A 248 -3.15 -3.26 -28.51
N TRP A 249 -3.22 -2.18 -27.72
CA TRP A 249 -3.11 -0.82 -28.24
C TRP A 249 -1.80 -0.60 -28.99
N ILE A 250 -0.66 -1.06 -28.45
CA ILE A 250 0.67 -0.95 -29.09
C ILE A 250 0.68 -1.67 -30.43
N LYS A 251 0.21 -2.92 -30.48
CA LYS A 251 0.16 -3.74 -31.70
C LYS A 251 -0.61 -3.03 -32.81
N ASN A 252 -1.80 -2.52 -32.49
CA ASN A 252 -2.65 -1.79 -33.43
C ASN A 252 -2.03 -0.42 -33.82
N GLY A 253 -1.45 0.28 -32.84
CA GLY A 253 -0.81 1.58 -33.02
C GLY A 253 0.47 1.54 -33.83
N GLU A 254 1.20 0.43 -33.86
CA GLU A 254 2.36 0.23 -34.72
C GLU A 254 1.96 0.02 -36.19
N GLN A 255 0.82 -0.64 -36.41
CA GLN A 255 0.35 -1.00 -37.74
C GLN A 255 -0.44 0.12 -38.42
N SER A 256 -1.06 1.02 -37.65
CA SER A 256 -2.01 1.99 -38.18
C SER A 256 -1.90 3.37 -37.53
N VAL A 257 -1.44 4.36 -38.32
CA VAL A 257 -1.52 5.78 -37.94
C VAL A 257 -2.97 6.22 -37.76
N ALA A 258 -3.89 5.70 -38.59
CA ALA A 258 -5.32 5.98 -38.48
C ALA A 258 -5.89 5.51 -37.13
N PHE A 259 -5.45 4.33 -36.64
CA PHE A 259 -5.82 3.86 -35.30
C PHE A 259 -5.32 4.82 -34.21
N ARG A 260 -4.07 5.30 -34.30
CA ARG A 260 -3.54 6.31 -33.36
C ARG A 260 -4.37 7.61 -33.41
N LEU A 261 -4.73 8.09 -34.60
CA LEU A 261 -5.56 9.28 -34.74
C LEU A 261 -6.97 9.09 -34.14
N ALA A 262 -7.60 7.94 -34.38
CA ALA A 262 -8.89 7.60 -33.79
C ALA A 262 -8.81 7.54 -32.26
N SER A 263 -7.80 6.84 -31.72
CA SER A 263 -7.60 6.72 -30.28
C SER A 263 -7.31 8.08 -29.60
N TRP A 264 -6.57 8.97 -30.26
CA TRP A 264 -6.39 10.34 -29.76
C TRP A 264 -7.72 11.08 -29.70
N ARG A 265 -8.52 11.00 -30.76
CA ARG A 265 -9.83 11.65 -30.82
C ARG A 265 -10.76 11.15 -29.71
N ASP A 266 -10.78 9.85 -29.49
CA ASP A 266 -11.62 9.23 -28.45
C ASP A 266 -11.16 9.66 -27.05
N GLN A 267 -9.84 9.71 -26.81
CA GLN A 267 -9.28 10.22 -25.56
C GLN A 267 -9.70 11.68 -25.32
N ARG A 268 -9.63 12.53 -26.34
CA ARG A 268 -10.01 13.94 -26.25
C ARG A 268 -11.51 14.14 -26.01
N ALA A 269 -12.33 13.33 -26.67
CA ALA A 269 -13.77 13.32 -26.45
C ALA A 269 -14.12 12.91 -25.01
N ALA A 270 -13.43 11.90 -24.45
CA ALA A 270 -13.61 11.48 -23.06
C ALA A 270 -13.19 12.58 -22.06
N GLN A 271 -12.21 13.39 -22.41
CA GLN A 271 -11.77 14.54 -21.61
C GLN A 271 -12.68 15.78 -21.76
N GLY A 272 -13.71 15.72 -22.59
CA GLY A 272 -14.58 16.85 -22.91
C GLY A 272 -13.89 17.96 -23.71
N ASP A 273 -12.69 17.70 -24.25
CA ASP A 273 -11.93 18.69 -25.03
C ASP A 273 -12.06 18.41 -26.52
N LEU A 274 -13.12 18.97 -27.11
CA LEU A 274 -13.47 18.82 -28.52
C LEU A 274 -12.68 19.76 -29.45
N LYS A 275 -11.68 20.49 -28.94
CA LYS A 275 -10.85 21.35 -29.81
C LYS A 275 -10.09 20.49 -30.81
N ILE A 276 -10.24 20.83 -32.08
CA ILE A 276 -9.50 20.21 -33.19
C ILE A 276 -8.01 20.54 -32.97
N ALA A 277 -7.22 19.52 -32.63
CA ALA A 277 -5.79 19.66 -32.53
C ALA A 277 -5.21 19.94 -33.93
N MET A 278 -4.39 20.99 -34.04
CA MET A 278 -3.70 21.34 -35.29
C MET A 278 -2.26 20.81 -35.24
N GLU A 279 -1.58 20.78 -36.39
CA GLU A 279 -0.20 20.30 -36.55
C GLU A 279 0.82 21.01 -35.63
N ASN A 280 0.49 22.22 -35.16
CA ASN A 280 1.31 22.99 -34.24
C ASN A 280 1.18 22.53 -32.77
N ASP A 281 0.28 21.59 -32.45
CA ASP A 281 0.16 21.01 -31.11
C ASP A 281 1.19 19.90 -30.91
N SER A 282 2.18 20.17 -30.07
CA SER A 282 3.26 19.23 -29.76
C SER A 282 2.74 17.93 -29.13
N ASN A 283 1.62 17.96 -28.40
CA ASN A 283 1.02 16.76 -27.81
C ASN A 283 0.38 15.87 -28.88
N PHE A 284 -0.28 16.49 -29.86
CA PHE A 284 -0.84 15.78 -31.01
C PHE A 284 0.26 15.08 -31.81
N MET A 285 1.34 15.78 -32.15
CA MET A 285 2.46 15.19 -32.88
C MET A 285 3.18 14.10 -32.09
N ALA A 286 3.31 14.26 -30.77
CA ALA A 286 3.81 13.20 -29.90
C ALA A 286 2.91 11.95 -29.91
N PHE A 287 1.59 12.12 -30.00
CA PHE A 287 0.64 11.01 -30.03
C PHE A 287 0.62 10.26 -31.37
N VAL A 288 0.63 11.01 -32.48
CA VAL A 288 0.55 10.45 -33.84
C VAL A 288 1.88 9.83 -34.27
N SER A 289 3.00 10.30 -33.71
CA SER A 289 4.32 9.71 -33.91
C SER A 289 4.53 8.40 -33.12
N ASN A 290 5.66 7.74 -33.35
CA ASN A 290 6.05 6.53 -32.61
C ASN A 290 6.43 6.81 -31.14
N THR A 291 6.44 8.07 -30.71
CA THR A 291 6.70 8.46 -29.32
C THR A 291 5.64 7.88 -28.39
N ALA A 292 4.36 7.93 -28.78
CA ALA A 292 3.26 7.36 -28.01
C ALA A 292 3.38 5.85 -27.83
N VAL A 293 3.79 5.15 -28.88
CA VAL A 293 4.07 3.70 -28.87
C VAL A 293 5.23 3.39 -27.93
N SER A 294 6.36 4.09 -28.07
CA SER A 294 7.55 3.90 -27.23
C SER A 294 7.23 4.14 -25.74
N ASN A 295 6.47 5.20 -25.43
CA ASN A 295 6.07 5.50 -24.06
C ASN A 295 5.16 4.44 -23.47
N ARG A 296 4.20 3.91 -24.24
CA ARG A 296 3.32 2.82 -23.80
C ARG A 296 4.08 1.51 -23.62
N LYS A 297 5.02 1.18 -24.52
CA LYS A 297 5.92 0.01 -24.35
C LYS A 297 6.70 0.09 -23.05
N LYS A 298 7.31 1.24 -22.75
CA LYS A 298 8.02 1.48 -21.49
C LYS A 298 7.10 1.28 -20.28
N PHE A 299 5.89 1.81 -20.33
CA PHE A 299 4.92 1.66 -19.25
C PHE A 299 4.48 0.20 -19.03
N ALA A 300 4.13 -0.52 -20.10
CA ALA A 300 3.78 -1.95 -20.01
C ALA A 300 4.94 -2.80 -19.47
N MET A 301 6.17 -2.51 -19.90
CA MET A 301 7.38 -3.17 -19.38
C MET A 301 7.58 -2.88 -17.88
N GLN A 302 7.42 -1.64 -17.43
CA GLN A 302 7.49 -1.28 -16.01
C GLN A 302 6.42 -1.99 -15.17
N LEU A 303 5.19 -2.12 -15.69
CA LEU A 303 4.13 -2.89 -15.02
C LEU A 303 4.50 -4.38 -14.95
N ARG A 304 5.02 -4.97 -16.02
CA ARG A 304 5.48 -6.38 -16.00
C ARG A 304 6.62 -6.63 -15.02
N GLU A 305 7.59 -5.75 -14.99
CA GLU A 305 8.69 -5.82 -14.02
C GLU A 305 8.14 -5.75 -12.59
N SER A 306 7.11 -4.94 -12.35
CA SER A 306 6.48 -4.84 -11.02
C SER A 306 5.77 -6.13 -10.57
N ILE A 307 5.18 -6.89 -11.50
CA ILE A 307 4.49 -8.16 -11.17
C ILE A 307 5.43 -9.35 -11.13
N ALA A 308 6.47 -9.37 -11.96
CA ALA A 308 7.40 -10.49 -12.06
C ALA A 308 8.23 -10.69 -10.78
N VAL A 309 8.40 -9.62 -10.00
CA VAL A 309 9.23 -9.60 -8.78
C VAL A 309 8.37 -9.76 -7.51
N THR A 310 7.04 -9.84 -7.63
CA THR A 310 6.16 -9.70 -6.46
C THR A 310 4.98 -10.66 -6.44
N ASP A 311 4.68 -11.18 -5.25
CA ASP A 311 3.46 -11.93 -4.98
C ASP A 311 2.29 -10.99 -4.59
N PHE A 312 2.43 -9.67 -4.81
CA PHE A 312 1.48 -8.64 -4.38
C PHE A 312 1.22 -8.56 -2.86
N GLU A 313 1.95 -9.34 -2.07
CA GLU A 313 1.94 -9.30 -0.60
C GLU A 313 3.09 -8.46 -0.02
N ASN A 314 3.96 -7.93 -0.87
CA ASN A 314 5.15 -7.21 -0.44
C ASN A 314 5.11 -5.72 -0.81
N VAL A 315 5.93 -4.94 -0.10
CA VAL A 315 6.07 -3.50 -0.32
C VAL A 315 6.75 -3.18 -1.65
N SER A 316 7.43 -4.16 -2.28
CA SER A 316 8.12 -3.97 -3.56
C SER A 316 7.16 -3.60 -4.68
N PHE A 317 5.94 -4.16 -4.68
CA PHE A 317 4.91 -3.77 -5.65
C PHE A 317 4.58 -2.27 -5.54
N LEU A 318 4.30 -1.81 -4.32
CA LEU A 318 3.98 -0.40 -4.05
C LEU A 318 5.15 0.54 -4.38
N LYS A 319 6.39 0.13 -4.11
CA LYS A 319 7.59 0.89 -4.52
C LYS A 319 7.68 1.03 -6.04
N SER A 320 7.43 -0.05 -6.78
CA SER A 320 7.42 -0.03 -8.25
C SER A 320 6.35 0.92 -8.77
N ILE A 321 5.12 0.82 -8.26
CA ILE A 321 4.03 1.73 -8.62
C ILE A 321 4.37 3.19 -8.29
N PHE A 322 4.90 3.45 -7.09
CA PHE A 322 5.33 4.79 -6.70
C PHE A 322 6.40 5.35 -7.64
N GLY A 323 7.38 4.53 -8.05
CA GLY A 323 8.41 4.90 -9.01
C GLY A 323 7.86 5.24 -10.40
N ILE A 324 6.77 4.58 -10.82
CA ILE A 324 6.05 4.91 -12.07
C ILE A 324 5.31 6.24 -11.93
N VAL A 325 4.55 6.42 -10.84
CA VAL A 325 3.75 7.63 -10.56
C VAL A 325 4.64 8.88 -10.45
N SER A 326 5.77 8.76 -9.78
CA SER A 326 6.70 9.90 -9.54
C SER A 326 7.33 10.45 -10.82
N LYS A 327 7.33 9.66 -11.91
CA LYS A 327 7.83 10.06 -13.23
C LYS A 327 6.72 10.62 -14.13
N MET A 328 5.48 10.69 -13.65
CA MET A 328 4.35 11.22 -14.41
C MET A 328 4.26 12.74 -14.28
N HIS A 329 4.13 13.41 -15.41
CA HIS A 329 4.07 14.87 -15.49
C HIS A 329 2.68 15.40 -15.94
N SER A 330 1.74 14.51 -16.31
CA SER A 330 0.42 14.91 -16.84
C SER A 330 -0.62 13.79 -16.63
N PRO A 331 -1.90 14.13 -16.32
CA PRO A 331 -2.99 13.17 -16.20
C PRO A 331 -3.27 12.55 -17.57
N CYS A 332 -2.74 11.35 -17.76
CA CYS A 332 -2.79 10.60 -19.00
C CYS A 332 -3.39 9.22 -18.75
N LEU A 333 -3.60 8.45 -19.83
CA LEU A 333 -3.99 7.04 -19.77
C LEU A 333 -3.23 6.23 -18.71
N ARG A 334 -1.96 6.53 -18.46
CA ARG A 334 -1.17 5.84 -17.41
C ARG A 334 -1.74 6.07 -16.01
N LEU A 335 -2.22 7.27 -15.71
CA LEU A 335 -2.87 7.56 -14.43
C LEU A 335 -4.19 6.80 -14.32
N GLU A 336 -5.02 6.82 -15.37
CA GLU A 336 -6.30 6.09 -15.40
C GLU A 336 -6.10 4.58 -15.19
N LEU A 337 -5.10 3.99 -15.84
CA LEU A 337 -4.75 2.59 -15.66
C LEU A 337 -4.23 2.31 -14.24
N LEU A 338 -3.43 3.19 -13.66
CA LEU A 338 -2.98 3.04 -12.28
C LEU A 338 -4.15 3.20 -11.28
N GLN A 339 -5.06 4.14 -11.51
CA GLN A 339 -6.28 4.27 -10.72
C GLN A 339 -7.09 2.98 -10.79
N TYR A 340 -7.31 2.44 -12.00
CA TYR A 340 -7.98 1.16 -12.21
C TYR A 340 -7.31 0.02 -11.44
N ILE A 341 -5.99 -0.18 -11.64
CA ILE A 341 -5.18 -1.19 -10.96
C ILE A 341 -5.39 -1.14 -9.45
N LEU A 342 -5.32 0.07 -8.88
CA LEU A 342 -5.40 0.31 -7.44
C LEU A 342 -6.85 0.39 -6.92
N GLY A 343 -7.87 0.28 -7.77
CA GLY A 343 -9.28 0.41 -7.38
C GLY A 343 -9.69 1.82 -6.94
N LEU A 344 -8.98 2.83 -7.44
CA LEU A 344 -9.20 4.24 -7.20
C LEU A 344 -10.09 4.84 -8.31
N ASP A 345 -10.83 5.90 -7.99
CA ASP A 345 -11.66 6.61 -8.96
C ASP A 345 -10.92 7.81 -9.58
N ASN A 346 -11.60 8.52 -10.48
CA ASN A 346 -11.02 9.64 -11.23
C ASN A 346 -10.71 10.90 -10.40
N ARG A 347 -11.11 10.96 -9.11
CA ARG A 347 -10.75 12.07 -8.21
C ARG A 347 -9.29 12.02 -7.75
N TYR A 348 -8.65 10.87 -7.94
CA TYR A 348 -7.28 10.64 -7.50
C TYR A 348 -6.28 11.20 -8.51
N SER A 349 -5.89 12.46 -8.36
CA SER A 349 -4.76 13.04 -9.09
C SER A 349 -3.46 12.23 -8.92
N VAL A 350 -2.44 12.51 -9.76
CA VAL A 350 -1.10 11.89 -9.62
C VAL A 350 -0.57 12.03 -8.19
N ALA A 351 -0.76 13.20 -7.56
CA ALA A 351 -0.35 13.45 -6.18
C ALA A 351 -1.18 12.65 -5.17
N HIS A 352 -2.47 12.44 -5.41
CA HIS A 352 -3.31 11.58 -4.56
C HIS A 352 -2.88 10.12 -4.65
N VAL A 353 -2.63 9.60 -5.86
CA VAL A 353 -2.15 8.23 -6.06
C VAL A 353 -0.80 8.03 -5.39
N ALA A 354 0.16 8.95 -5.58
CA ALA A 354 1.47 8.88 -4.96
C ALA A 354 1.39 8.79 -3.43
N ARG A 355 0.63 9.70 -2.79
CA ARG A 355 0.43 9.72 -1.33
C ARG A 355 -0.30 8.48 -0.81
N SER A 356 -1.29 7.97 -1.56
CA SER A 356 -2.02 6.76 -1.21
C SER A 356 -1.11 5.53 -1.19
N VAL A 357 -0.27 5.39 -2.23
CA VAL A 357 0.69 4.29 -2.36
C VAL A 357 1.79 4.37 -1.30
N GLU A 358 2.30 5.58 -1.00
CA GLU A 358 3.29 5.82 0.05
C GLU A 358 2.74 5.46 1.44
N LEU A 359 1.51 5.87 1.75
CA LEU A 359 0.87 5.54 3.01
C LEU A 359 0.56 4.04 3.13
N ALA A 360 0.08 3.39 2.06
CA ALA A 360 -0.12 1.94 2.04
C ALA A 360 1.21 1.19 2.27
N ALA A 361 2.30 1.63 1.63
CA ALA A 361 3.63 1.05 1.82
C ALA A 361 4.13 1.22 3.26
N THR A 362 3.84 2.37 3.88
CA THR A 362 4.14 2.62 5.30
C THR A 362 3.39 1.64 6.19
N CYS A 363 2.09 1.47 5.99
CA CYS A 363 1.27 0.52 6.76
C CYS A 363 1.80 -0.91 6.66
N MET A 364 2.16 -1.36 5.44
CA MET A 364 2.75 -2.68 5.24
C MET A 364 4.13 -2.83 5.90
N ASN A 365 5.06 -1.89 5.70
CA ASN A 365 6.38 -1.96 6.32
C ASN A 365 6.29 -2.09 7.84
N ILE A 366 5.41 -1.30 8.45
CA ILE A 366 5.16 -1.30 9.89
C ILE A 366 4.72 -2.70 10.37
N SER A 367 3.78 -3.34 9.66
CA SER A 367 3.36 -4.72 9.98
C SER A 367 4.50 -5.74 9.89
N MET A 368 5.45 -5.55 8.96
CA MET A 368 6.62 -6.44 8.82
C MET A 368 7.58 -6.34 10.02
N TYR A 369 7.74 -5.15 10.59
CA TYR A 369 8.65 -4.93 11.73
C TYR A 369 8.16 -5.60 13.02
N GLU A 370 6.85 -5.58 13.29
CA GLU A 370 6.25 -6.23 14.46
C GLU A 370 6.45 -7.75 14.43
N ASN A 371 6.21 -8.37 13.26
CA ASN A 371 6.37 -9.82 13.10
C ASN A 371 7.82 -10.28 13.28
N ALA A 372 8.80 -9.44 12.94
CA ALA A 372 10.21 -9.76 13.14
C ALA A 372 10.65 -9.70 14.61
N GLN A 373 9.93 -8.97 15.48
CA GLN A 373 10.26 -8.83 16.90
C GLN A 373 9.59 -9.88 17.79
N THR A 374 8.47 -10.44 17.34
CA THR A 374 7.66 -11.41 18.11
C THR A 374 8.17 -12.85 18.04
N ASP A 375 9.27 -13.13 17.34
CA ASP A 375 9.91 -14.46 17.34
C ASP A 375 10.97 -14.57 18.48
N PRO A 376 10.64 -15.21 19.63
CA PRO A 376 11.55 -15.35 20.76
C PRO A 376 12.71 -16.33 20.50
N ASN A 377 12.68 -17.10 19.41
CA ASN A 377 13.76 -18.03 19.07
C ASN A 377 14.93 -17.33 18.36
N LEU A 378 14.68 -16.19 17.70
CA LEU A 378 15.72 -15.39 17.05
C LEU A 378 16.59 -14.58 18.02
N THR A 379 16.09 -14.28 19.23
CA THR A 379 16.83 -13.48 20.23
C THR A 379 17.73 -14.30 21.16
N LYS A 380 17.58 -15.63 21.20
CA LYS A 380 18.39 -16.51 22.08
C LYS A 380 19.78 -16.88 21.54
N GLY A 381 20.08 -16.60 20.26
CA GLY A 381 21.37 -16.95 19.64
C GLY A 381 22.51 -15.92 19.81
N GLY A 382 22.24 -14.72 20.36
CA GLY A 382 23.19 -13.58 20.31
C GLY A 382 24.07 -13.34 21.54
N THR A 383 23.88 -14.07 22.64
CA THR A 383 24.53 -13.74 23.93
C THR A 383 25.73 -14.63 24.30
N ALA A 384 26.09 -15.63 23.49
CA ALA A 384 27.15 -16.59 23.84
C ALA A 384 28.60 -16.12 23.59
N HIS A 385 28.86 -14.95 22.98
CA HIS A 385 30.22 -14.53 22.62
C HIS A 385 30.84 -13.38 23.44
N LYS A 386 30.25 -12.99 24.58
CA LYS A 386 30.84 -11.95 25.47
C LYS A 386 31.67 -12.48 26.65
N LYS A 387 31.96 -13.78 26.72
CA LYS A 387 32.72 -14.41 27.82
C LYS A 387 34.03 -15.06 27.33
N GLN A 388 34.90 -14.30 26.66
CA GLN A 388 36.29 -14.70 26.44
C GLN A 388 37.14 -13.47 26.09
N LEU A 389 37.24 -12.53 27.03
CA LEU A 389 38.20 -11.41 26.99
C LEU A 389 38.35 -10.81 28.40
N ARG A 390 38.59 -11.70 29.38
CA ARG A 390 39.15 -11.38 30.71
C ARG A 390 39.79 -12.65 31.26
N SER A 391 41.02 -12.91 30.82
CA SER A 391 42.03 -13.68 31.55
C SER A 391 43.39 -13.22 31.05
#